data_AF-A0A8I6XV65-F1
#
_entry.id   AF-A0A8I6XV65-F1
#
_cell.length_a   1.000
_cell.length_b   1.000
_cell.length_c   1.000
_cell.angle_alpha   90.00
_cell.angle_beta   90.00
_cell.angle_gamma   90.00
#
_symmetry.space_group_name_H-M   'P 1'
#
loop_
_entity.id
_entity.type
_entity.pdbx_description
1 polymer ?
#
loop_
_entity_poly.entity_id
_entity_poly.type
_entity_poly.pdbx_seq_one_letter_code
_entity_poly.pdbx_strand_id
1 'polypeptide(L)'
;MPQLVTLLAITLLLHLHAAPTAVAQAHAATGAFIYAGCSPSKYERNAAFQSNLDSLLTSIASTASSGAAYNSFTAGGVVGQPEAARTAAYGLYQCRGDLSRGQCVACVRETVARLGAVCANSYAASLQVDGCYVRYDASDFVGRADNTVAYRKCSSSSSEDAGFLKSRDAVLRELQAQAATGYKLTASGTVQGVAQCLGDIAAPDCAACLAQAVVQLKGTCGSALAADVYLEQCYVKYWQNGHDFRSSQDYSGDEFGRTVAIIIGILAGLALLVVFISFLTKAC
;
A
#
# COMPACT_ATOMS: atom_id res chain seq x y z
N MET A 1 47.42 -8.73 33.72
CA MET A 1 46.26 -9.36 33.05
C MET A 1 44.89 -8.76 33.39
N PRO A 2 44.53 -8.36 34.63
CA PRO A 2 43.18 -7.86 34.92
C PRO A 2 42.87 -6.46 34.37
N GLN A 3 43.89 -5.59 34.24
CA GLN A 3 43.71 -4.23 33.70
C GLN A 3 43.49 -4.19 32.19
N LEU A 4 43.99 -5.19 31.44
CA LEU A 4 43.81 -5.27 29.99
C LEU A 4 42.36 -5.63 29.64
N VAL A 5 41.72 -6.47 30.45
CA VAL A 5 40.31 -6.87 30.31
C VAL A 5 39.36 -5.71 30.61
N THR A 6 39.70 -4.87 31.60
CA THR A 6 38.90 -3.67 31.93
C THR A 6 38.98 -2.63 30.82
N LEU A 7 40.17 -2.45 30.22
CA LEU A 7 40.38 -1.52 29.11
C LEU A 7 39.62 -1.97 27.85
N LEU A 8 39.65 -3.26 27.52
CA LEU A 8 38.91 -3.87 26.41
C LEU A 8 37.38 -3.74 26.57
N ALA A 9 36.87 -3.90 27.79
CA ALA A 9 35.44 -3.73 28.09
C ALA A 9 34.97 -2.27 27.91
N ILE A 10 35.79 -1.30 28.33
CA ILE A 10 35.49 0.14 28.17
C ILE A 10 35.53 0.54 26.69
N THR A 11 36.49 0.04 25.90
CA THR A 11 36.52 0.29 24.44
C THR A 11 35.34 -0.33 23.70
N LEU A 12 34.85 -1.50 24.12
CA LEU A 12 33.66 -2.13 23.53
C LEU A 12 32.38 -1.33 23.83
N LEU A 13 32.28 -0.74 25.02
CA LEU A 13 31.17 0.14 25.43
C LEU A 13 31.15 1.48 24.68
N LEU A 14 32.33 2.06 24.38
CA LEU A 14 32.43 3.30 23.59
C LEU A 14 32.08 3.10 22.11
N HIS A 15 32.29 1.92 21.54
CA HIS A 15 31.91 1.61 20.15
C HIS A 15 30.42 1.24 20.00
N LEU A 16 29.71 0.93 21.09
CA LEU A 16 28.26 0.71 21.05
C LEU A 16 27.45 2.02 20.97
N HIS A 17 28.04 3.17 21.29
CA HIS A 17 27.38 4.48 21.25
C HIS A 17 27.49 5.19 19.90
N ALA A 18 28.13 4.58 18.90
CA ALA A 18 28.34 5.18 17.57
C ALA A 18 27.78 4.32 16.43
N ALA A 19 26.76 3.49 16.69
CA ALA A 19 25.91 3.04 15.60
C ALA A 19 25.13 4.27 15.14
N PRO A 20 25.20 4.67 13.85
CA PRO A 20 24.28 5.69 13.35
C PRO A 20 22.89 5.11 13.60
N THR A 21 22.10 5.78 14.43
CA THR A 21 20.66 5.58 14.45
C THR A 21 20.20 5.88 13.04
N ALA A 22 20.08 4.84 12.22
CA ALA A 22 19.32 4.91 11.00
C ALA A 22 17.92 5.28 11.49
N VAL A 23 17.62 6.58 11.45
CA VAL A 23 16.26 7.06 11.46
C VAL A 23 15.66 6.37 10.24
N ALA A 24 14.99 5.25 10.46
CA ALA A 24 14.05 4.73 9.48
C ALA A 24 13.09 5.89 9.29
N GLN A 25 13.30 6.65 8.21
CA GLN A 25 12.32 7.64 7.78
C GLN A 25 11.01 6.88 7.73
N ALA A 26 10.06 7.30 8.56
CA ALA A 26 8.68 6.91 8.41
C ALA A 26 8.28 7.36 7.01
N HIS A 27 8.52 6.51 6.00
CA HIS A 27 7.80 6.59 4.75
C HIS A 27 6.34 6.59 5.20
N ALA A 28 5.63 7.69 4.95
CA ALA A 28 4.18 7.70 5.04
C ALA A 28 3.70 6.37 4.48
N ALA A 29 3.01 5.54 5.28
CA ALA A 29 2.90 4.09 5.06
C ALA A 29 2.23 3.75 3.72
N THR A 30 2.96 3.86 2.61
CA THR A 30 2.47 3.65 1.24
C THR A 30 2.18 2.17 0.98
N GLY A 31 2.79 1.27 1.76
CA GLY A 31 2.55 -0.18 1.70
C GLY A 31 1.36 -0.66 2.53
N ALA A 32 0.64 0.22 3.23
CA ALA A 32 -0.52 -0.15 4.04
C ALA A 32 -1.58 -0.87 3.18
N PHE A 33 -1.95 -2.10 3.56
CA PHE A 33 -2.95 -2.90 2.84
C PHE A 33 -4.34 -2.26 2.91
N ILE A 34 -5.05 -2.23 1.77
CA ILE A 34 -6.45 -1.79 1.70
C ILE A 34 -7.34 -2.97 1.33
N TYR A 35 -7.18 -3.55 0.14
CA TYR A 35 -7.93 -4.72 -0.30
C TYR A 35 -7.16 -5.53 -1.36
N ALA A 36 -7.60 -6.77 -1.56
CA ALA A 36 -7.17 -7.60 -2.68
C ALA A 36 -8.37 -8.32 -3.30
N GLY A 37 -8.32 -8.52 -4.61
CA GLY A 37 -9.25 -9.36 -5.36
C GLY A 37 -8.49 -10.46 -6.07
N CYS A 38 -8.95 -11.70 -5.98
CA CYS A 38 -8.35 -12.83 -6.68
C CYS A 38 -9.43 -13.56 -7.48
N SER A 39 -9.14 -13.93 -8.73
CA SER A 39 -10.06 -14.79 -9.49
C SER A 39 -10.22 -16.15 -8.81
N PRO A 40 -11.43 -16.75 -8.84
CA PRO A 40 -11.64 -18.09 -8.33
C PRO A 40 -10.95 -19.13 -9.21
N SER A 41 -10.82 -18.86 -10.51
CA SER A 41 -10.07 -19.69 -11.46
C SER A 41 -8.57 -19.61 -11.18
N LYS A 42 -7.93 -20.78 -11.15
CA LYS A 42 -6.49 -20.93 -10.92
C LYS A 42 -5.80 -21.48 -12.16
N TYR A 43 -4.59 -21.01 -12.42
CA TYR A 43 -3.73 -21.59 -13.44
C TYR A 43 -2.90 -22.74 -12.87
N GLU A 44 -2.57 -23.69 -13.73
CA GLU A 44 -1.65 -24.79 -13.38
C GLU A 44 -0.21 -24.29 -13.30
N ARG A 45 0.58 -24.89 -12.41
CA ARG A 45 2.02 -24.57 -12.34
C ARG A 45 2.72 -24.95 -13.64
N ASN A 46 3.68 -24.13 -14.06
CA ASN A 46 4.41 -24.23 -15.33
C ASN A 46 3.52 -24.06 -16.57
N ALA A 47 2.31 -23.52 -16.43
CA ALA A 47 1.51 -23.09 -17.58
C ALA A 47 2.20 -21.93 -18.31
N ALA A 48 1.95 -21.81 -19.62
CA ALA A 48 2.44 -20.68 -20.41
C ALA A 48 2.02 -19.32 -19.82
N PHE A 49 0.81 -19.26 -19.24
CA PHE A 49 0.33 -18.08 -18.52
C PHE A 49 1.24 -17.68 -17.37
N GLN A 50 1.74 -18.63 -16.58
CA GLN A 50 2.62 -18.32 -15.45
C GLN A 50 3.91 -17.63 -15.93
N SER A 51 4.55 -18.15 -16.97
CA SER A 51 5.76 -17.55 -17.54
C SER A 51 5.51 -16.12 -18.08
N ASN A 52 4.37 -15.93 -18.75
CA ASN A 52 3.98 -14.61 -19.25
C ASN A 52 3.65 -13.65 -18.10
N LEU A 53 2.97 -14.11 -17.04
CA LEU A 53 2.70 -13.34 -15.84
C LEU A 53 4.00 -12.95 -15.11
N ASP A 54 4.95 -13.86 -14.96
CA ASP A 54 6.25 -13.56 -14.33
C ASP A 54 7.01 -12.49 -15.13
N SER A 55 6.96 -12.56 -16.46
CA SER A 55 7.53 -11.54 -17.36
C SER A 55 6.80 -10.20 -17.23
N LEU A 56 5.47 -10.22 -17.13
CA LEU A 56 4.62 -9.04 -16.93
C LEU A 56 4.95 -8.33 -15.61
N LEU A 57 4.99 -9.07 -14.50
CA LEU A 57 5.28 -8.54 -13.17
C LEU A 57 6.71 -7.98 -13.08
N THR A 58 7.67 -8.63 -13.73
CA THR A 58 9.04 -8.11 -13.88
C THR A 58 9.05 -6.79 -14.66
N SER A 59 8.25 -6.69 -15.73
CA SER A 59 8.12 -5.47 -16.54
C SER A 59 7.48 -4.32 -15.74
N ILE A 60 6.46 -4.61 -14.94
CA ILE A 60 5.83 -3.66 -14.01
C ILE A 60 6.86 -3.13 -13.00
N ALA A 61 7.57 -4.02 -12.31
CA ALA A 61 8.53 -3.65 -11.27
C ALA A 61 9.74 -2.87 -11.80
N SER A 62 10.20 -3.18 -13.02
CA SER A 62 11.30 -2.48 -13.69
C SER A 62 10.88 -1.12 -14.22
N THR A 63 9.75 -1.04 -14.92
CA THR A 63 9.24 0.19 -15.54
C THR A 63 8.80 1.22 -14.51
N ALA A 64 8.37 0.81 -13.32
CA ALA A 64 8.14 1.76 -12.21
C ALA A 64 9.33 2.71 -12.00
N SER A 65 10.56 2.23 -12.26
CA SER A 65 11.81 3.02 -12.14
C SER A 65 11.89 4.19 -13.12
N SER A 66 11.12 4.18 -14.21
CA SER A 66 10.97 5.32 -15.13
C SER A 66 10.31 6.53 -14.47
N GLY A 67 9.56 6.30 -13.39
CA GLY A 67 8.85 7.32 -12.64
C GLY A 67 7.52 7.75 -13.25
N ALA A 68 6.99 7.03 -14.23
CA ALA A 68 5.60 7.16 -14.62
C ALA A 68 4.69 6.76 -13.45
N ALA A 69 3.64 7.54 -13.18
CA ALA A 69 2.66 7.21 -12.14
C ALA A 69 1.71 6.06 -12.56
N TYR A 70 1.64 5.78 -13.86
CA TYR A 70 0.79 4.78 -14.45
C TYR A 70 1.50 4.13 -15.64
N ASN A 71 1.31 2.83 -15.83
CA ASN A 71 1.63 2.15 -17.09
C ASN A 71 0.84 0.83 -17.20
N SER A 72 0.66 0.35 -18.42
CA SER A 72 0.06 -0.95 -18.73
C SER A 72 0.98 -1.82 -19.57
N PHE A 73 0.76 -3.12 -19.49
CA PHE A 73 1.65 -4.13 -20.04
C PHE A 73 0.82 -5.28 -20.58
N THR A 74 1.39 -5.94 -21.59
CA THR A 74 0.90 -7.20 -22.13
C THR A 74 2.09 -8.13 -22.27
N ALA A 75 1.93 -9.37 -21.84
CA ALA A 75 2.92 -10.43 -22.01
C ALA A 75 2.25 -11.65 -22.65
N GLY A 76 2.86 -12.15 -23.73
CA GLY A 76 2.26 -13.20 -24.54
C GLY A 76 1.03 -12.72 -25.34
N GLY A 77 0.30 -13.68 -25.91
CA GLY A 77 -0.82 -13.41 -26.82
C GLY A 77 -0.34 -13.16 -28.25
N VAL A 78 -0.50 -14.15 -29.12
CA VAL A 78 -0.32 -13.98 -30.56
C VAL A 78 -1.67 -13.68 -31.18
N VAL A 79 -1.72 -12.74 -32.14
CA VAL A 79 -2.90 -12.52 -32.99
C VAL A 79 -3.36 -13.86 -33.57
N GLY A 80 -4.59 -14.28 -33.25
CA GLY A 80 -5.18 -15.54 -33.74
C GLY A 80 -5.11 -16.74 -32.78
N GLN A 81 -4.60 -16.60 -31.55
CA GLN A 81 -4.77 -17.66 -30.54
C GLN A 81 -6.21 -17.70 -30.02
N PRO A 82 -6.79 -18.90 -29.81
CA PRO A 82 -8.08 -19.02 -29.16
C PRO A 82 -8.04 -18.41 -27.76
N GLU A 83 -8.99 -17.55 -27.43
CA GLU A 83 -9.15 -16.92 -26.10
C GLU A 83 -9.22 -17.98 -24.97
N ALA A 84 -9.68 -19.19 -25.31
CA ALA A 84 -9.70 -20.37 -24.46
C ALA A 84 -8.32 -20.82 -23.96
N ALA A 85 -7.22 -20.48 -24.65
CA ALA A 85 -5.87 -20.87 -24.25
C ALA A 85 -5.37 -20.08 -23.03
N ARG A 86 -5.95 -18.90 -22.74
CA ARG A 86 -5.61 -18.01 -21.59
C ARG A 86 -4.11 -17.88 -21.35
N THR A 87 -3.33 -17.78 -22.42
CA THR A 87 -1.86 -17.72 -22.34
C THR A 87 -1.36 -16.30 -22.13
N ALA A 88 -2.07 -15.29 -22.63
CA ALA A 88 -1.71 -13.89 -22.48
C ALA A 88 -1.97 -13.39 -21.05
N ALA A 89 -1.14 -12.47 -20.59
CA ALA A 89 -1.32 -11.74 -19.34
C ALA A 89 -1.36 -10.24 -19.63
N TYR A 90 -2.37 -9.57 -19.10
CA TYR A 90 -2.57 -8.13 -19.18
C TYR A 90 -2.42 -7.56 -17.78
N GLY A 91 -1.83 -6.39 -17.65
CA GLY A 91 -1.71 -5.78 -16.33
C GLY A 91 -1.36 -4.30 -16.37
N LEU A 92 -1.53 -3.67 -15.23
CA LEU A 92 -1.21 -2.27 -15.02
C LEU A 92 -0.74 -2.03 -13.60
N TYR A 93 -0.08 -0.90 -13.41
CA TYR A 93 0.05 -0.30 -12.09
C TYR A 93 -0.39 1.15 -12.13
N GLN A 94 -0.81 1.64 -10.97
CA GLN A 94 -1.17 3.03 -10.75
C GLN A 94 -0.68 3.45 -9.37
N CYS A 95 0.29 4.35 -9.31
CA CYS A 95 0.68 5.04 -8.10
C CYS A 95 -0.31 6.15 -7.76
N ARG A 96 -0.35 6.52 -6.47
CA ARG A 96 -1.08 7.69 -6.02
C ARG A 96 -0.42 8.97 -6.56
N GLY A 97 -1.24 9.92 -7.02
CA GLY A 97 -0.76 11.05 -7.83
C GLY A 97 0.12 12.08 -7.11
N ASP A 98 0.16 12.05 -5.78
CA ASP A 98 0.96 12.92 -4.90
C ASP A 98 2.31 12.30 -4.49
N LEU A 99 2.60 11.06 -4.89
CA LEU A 99 3.84 10.39 -4.52
C LEU A 99 5.03 10.88 -5.32
N SER A 100 6.18 11.00 -4.64
CA SER A 100 7.46 11.14 -5.34
C SER A 100 7.78 9.88 -6.16
N ARG A 101 8.66 10.05 -7.16
CA ARG A 101 9.16 8.93 -7.99
C ARG A 101 9.66 7.76 -7.13
N GLY A 102 10.46 8.04 -6.10
CA GLY A 102 11.02 7.00 -5.22
C GLY A 102 9.94 6.23 -4.45
N GLN A 103 8.93 6.94 -3.92
CA GLN A 103 7.81 6.31 -3.20
C GLN A 103 6.95 5.45 -4.11
N CYS A 104 6.68 5.91 -5.34
CA CYS A 104 5.95 5.14 -6.34
C CYS A 104 6.70 3.84 -6.70
N VAL A 105 8.01 3.94 -6.99
CA VAL A 105 8.86 2.78 -7.27
C VAL A 105 8.84 1.76 -6.13
N ALA A 106 9.04 2.24 -4.90
CA ALA A 106 9.04 1.37 -3.72
C ALA A 106 7.69 0.67 -3.54
N CYS A 107 6.59 1.42 -3.64
CA CYS A 107 5.24 0.88 -3.49
C CYS A 107 4.95 -0.21 -4.53
N VAL A 108 5.22 0.04 -5.82
CA VAL A 108 4.92 -0.92 -6.89
C VAL A 108 5.74 -2.19 -6.71
N ARG A 109 7.04 -2.09 -6.40
CA ARG A 109 7.90 -3.26 -6.18
C ARG A 109 7.44 -4.10 -4.99
N GLU A 110 7.09 -3.46 -3.88
CA GLU A 110 6.56 -4.16 -2.70
C GLU A 110 5.22 -4.84 -3.02
N THR A 111 4.33 -4.14 -3.72
CA THR A 111 3.01 -4.65 -4.08
C THR A 111 3.11 -5.86 -5.02
N VAL A 112 3.98 -5.79 -6.03
CA VAL A 112 4.28 -6.91 -6.93
C VAL A 112 4.82 -8.12 -6.16
N ALA A 113 5.75 -7.91 -5.21
CA ALA A 113 6.29 -8.99 -4.40
C ALA A 113 5.24 -9.68 -3.51
N ARG A 114 4.17 -8.95 -3.12
CA ARG A 114 3.09 -9.47 -2.28
C ARG A 114 1.99 -10.18 -3.05
N LEU A 115 1.79 -9.85 -4.33
CA LEU A 115 0.70 -10.40 -5.14
C LEU A 115 0.63 -11.93 -5.12
N GLY A 116 1.77 -12.62 -5.29
CA GLY A 116 1.79 -14.09 -5.30
C GLY A 116 1.40 -14.73 -3.97
N ALA A 117 1.74 -14.10 -2.85
CA ALA A 117 1.36 -14.57 -1.52
C ALA A 117 -0.12 -14.31 -1.22
N VAL A 118 -0.67 -13.20 -1.73
CA VAL A 118 -2.07 -12.81 -1.52
C VAL A 118 -3.02 -13.57 -2.44
N CYS A 119 -2.67 -13.73 -3.72
CA CYS A 119 -3.49 -14.37 -4.75
C CYS A 119 -2.74 -15.54 -5.41
N ALA A 120 -2.53 -16.62 -4.65
CA ALA A 120 -1.81 -17.79 -5.13
C ALA A 120 -2.43 -18.38 -6.40
N ASN A 121 -1.65 -18.45 -7.49
CA ASN A 121 -1.98 -19.06 -8.77
C ASN A 121 -3.30 -18.58 -9.43
N SER A 122 -3.79 -17.37 -9.13
CA SER A 122 -5.02 -16.85 -9.76
C SER A 122 -4.76 -16.32 -11.16
N TYR A 123 -5.70 -16.55 -12.09
CA TYR A 123 -5.66 -15.94 -13.44
C TYR A 123 -5.84 -14.41 -13.44
N ALA A 124 -6.51 -13.87 -12.44
CA ALA A 124 -6.58 -12.43 -12.21
C ALA A 124 -6.32 -12.11 -10.75
N ALA A 125 -5.58 -11.03 -10.51
CA ALA A 125 -5.42 -10.49 -9.16
C ALA A 125 -5.33 -8.97 -9.20
N SER A 126 -5.85 -8.34 -8.15
CA SER A 126 -5.69 -6.94 -7.85
C SER A 126 -5.24 -6.77 -6.40
N LEU A 127 -4.32 -5.85 -6.17
CA LEU A 127 -3.86 -5.48 -4.84
C LEU A 127 -3.78 -3.97 -4.74
N GLN A 128 -4.60 -3.41 -3.86
CA GLN A 128 -4.60 -2.00 -3.51
C GLN A 128 -3.89 -1.83 -2.16
N VAL A 129 -2.82 -1.05 -2.17
CA VAL A 129 -2.21 -0.49 -0.98
C VAL A 129 -2.33 1.03 -1.01
N ASP A 130 -2.05 1.69 0.10
CA ASP A 130 -2.30 3.13 0.23
C ASP A 130 -1.57 4.01 -0.80
N GLY A 131 -0.39 3.56 -1.25
CA GLY A 131 0.42 4.29 -2.23
C GLY A 131 0.20 3.88 -3.69
N CYS A 132 -0.32 2.69 -3.97
CA CYS A 132 -0.41 2.19 -5.34
C CYS A 132 -1.36 1.01 -5.48
N TYR A 133 -1.72 0.77 -6.73
CA TYR A 133 -2.55 -0.33 -7.20
C TYR A 133 -1.78 -1.14 -8.23
N VAL A 134 -1.85 -2.47 -8.15
CA VAL A 134 -1.34 -3.36 -9.19
C VAL A 134 -2.44 -4.38 -9.52
N ARG A 135 -2.71 -4.56 -10.80
CA ARG A 135 -3.68 -5.54 -11.30
C ARG A 135 -3.12 -6.30 -12.48
N TYR A 136 -3.41 -7.60 -12.53
CA TYR A 136 -3.26 -8.42 -13.72
C TYR A 136 -4.51 -9.27 -13.97
N ASP A 137 -4.69 -9.68 -15.23
CA ASP A 137 -5.75 -10.59 -15.66
C ASP A 137 -5.28 -11.38 -16.91
N ALA A 138 -5.91 -12.53 -17.14
CA ALA A 138 -5.75 -13.30 -18.38
C ALA A 138 -6.63 -12.78 -19.52
N SER A 139 -7.66 -12.01 -19.19
CA SER A 139 -8.51 -11.31 -20.14
C SER A 139 -8.07 -9.86 -20.29
N ASP A 140 -8.13 -9.32 -21.50
CA ASP A 140 -7.81 -7.92 -21.73
C ASP A 140 -8.86 -7.00 -21.09
N PHE A 141 -8.43 -6.17 -20.14
CA PHE A 141 -9.27 -5.20 -19.43
C PHE A 141 -8.79 -3.75 -19.61
N VAL A 142 -7.64 -3.55 -20.25
CA VAL A 142 -6.99 -2.23 -20.29
C VAL A 142 -7.82 -1.27 -21.13
N GLY A 143 -8.15 -0.12 -20.56
CA GLY A 143 -8.92 0.93 -21.21
C GLY A 143 -10.42 0.65 -21.29
N ARG A 144 -10.91 -0.36 -20.57
CA ARG A 144 -12.34 -0.67 -20.47
C ARG A 144 -12.92 -0.09 -19.19
N ALA A 145 -13.95 0.74 -19.32
CA ALA A 145 -14.68 1.26 -18.18
C ALA A 145 -15.34 0.13 -17.37
N ASP A 146 -15.14 0.15 -16.05
CA ASP A 146 -15.78 -0.75 -15.10
C ASP A 146 -16.03 -0.01 -13.78
N ASN A 147 -17.31 0.15 -13.45
CA ASN A 147 -17.76 0.88 -12.27
C ASN A 147 -18.24 -0.06 -11.15
N THR A 148 -17.87 -1.34 -11.23
CA THR A 148 -18.14 -2.33 -10.19
C THR A 148 -17.43 -1.93 -8.90
N VAL A 149 -18.12 -2.09 -7.76
CA VAL A 149 -17.54 -1.82 -6.44
C VAL A 149 -16.56 -2.93 -6.08
N ALA A 150 -15.29 -2.58 -5.95
CA ALA A 150 -14.24 -3.49 -5.52
C ALA A 150 -14.11 -3.53 -3.98
N TYR A 151 -14.15 -2.37 -3.33
CA TYR A 151 -14.01 -2.26 -1.88
C TYR A 151 -14.71 -1.02 -1.33
N ARG A 152 -15.18 -1.10 -0.08
CA ARG A 152 -15.78 0.02 0.64
C ARG A 152 -15.45 -0.05 2.12
N LYS A 153 -15.29 1.11 2.76
CA LYS A 153 -15.12 1.25 4.20
C LYS A 153 -15.78 2.54 4.67
N CYS A 154 -16.64 2.45 5.68
CA CYS A 154 -17.22 3.61 6.35
C CYS A 154 -16.68 3.66 7.79
N SER A 155 -16.48 4.86 8.34
CA SER A 155 -16.10 5.00 9.75
C SER A 155 -17.25 4.58 10.66
N SER A 156 -16.91 4.06 11.85
CA SER A 156 -17.89 3.76 12.89
C SER A 156 -18.47 5.03 13.55
N SER A 157 -17.76 6.15 13.45
CA SER A 157 -18.23 7.45 13.89
C SER A 157 -18.98 8.19 12.77
N SER A 158 -20.02 8.91 13.14
CA SER A 158 -20.88 9.69 12.24
C SER A 158 -21.20 11.05 12.84
N SER A 159 -21.60 12.00 12.00
CA SER A 159 -22.07 13.32 12.41
C SER A 159 -23.17 13.81 11.46
N GLU A 160 -24.29 14.21 12.03
CA GLU A 160 -25.40 14.85 11.32
C GLU A 160 -25.30 16.38 11.32
N ASP A 161 -24.17 16.93 11.79
CA ASP A 161 -23.92 18.37 11.76
C ASP A 161 -24.02 18.90 10.32
N ALA A 162 -24.85 19.93 10.15
CA ALA A 162 -25.12 20.51 8.83
C ALA A 162 -23.87 21.14 8.20
N GLY A 163 -22.96 21.68 9.02
CA GLY A 163 -21.69 22.23 8.56
C GLY A 163 -20.76 21.16 8.00
N PHE A 164 -20.64 20.02 8.70
CA PHE A 164 -19.92 18.84 8.24
C PHE A 164 -20.50 18.30 6.93
N LEU A 165 -21.81 18.03 6.87
CA LEU A 165 -22.45 17.48 5.68
C LEU A 165 -22.32 18.41 4.47
N LYS A 166 -22.43 19.73 4.68
CA LYS A 166 -22.19 20.74 3.64
C LYS A 166 -20.74 20.71 3.15
N SER A 167 -19.78 20.61 4.06
CA SER A 167 -18.34 20.56 3.74
C SER A 167 -17.97 19.29 2.98
N ARG A 168 -18.47 18.14 3.42
CA ARG A 168 -18.35 16.86 2.71
C ARG A 168 -18.92 16.95 1.30
N ASP A 169 -20.13 17.47 1.15
CA ASP A 169 -20.75 17.60 -0.16
C ASP A 169 -20.04 18.61 -1.07
N ALA A 170 -19.37 19.63 -0.52
CA ALA A 170 -18.48 20.51 -1.26
C ALA A 170 -17.25 19.76 -1.78
N VAL A 171 -16.56 19.01 -0.91
CA VAL A 171 -15.41 18.18 -1.27
C VAL A 171 -15.76 17.18 -2.37
N LEU A 172 -16.81 16.38 -2.19
CA LEU A 172 -17.19 15.34 -3.17
C LEU A 172 -17.52 15.92 -4.55
N ARG A 173 -18.20 17.07 -4.60
CA ARG A 173 -18.50 17.76 -5.86
C ARG A 173 -17.24 18.27 -6.55
N GLU A 174 -16.30 18.83 -5.80
CA GLU A 174 -15.05 19.31 -6.37
C GLU A 174 -14.20 18.16 -6.91
N LEU A 175 -14.13 17.04 -6.19
CA LEU A 175 -13.45 15.84 -6.65
C LEU A 175 -14.02 15.33 -7.98
N GLN A 176 -15.35 15.27 -8.12
CA GLN A 176 -15.99 14.89 -9.39
C GLN A 176 -15.65 15.85 -10.53
N ALA A 177 -15.58 17.15 -10.25
CA ALA A 177 -15.35 18.17 -11.27
C ALA A 177 -13.88 18.25 -11.73
N GLN A 178 -12.92 17.96 -10.84
CA GLN A 178 -11.50 18.25 -11.08
C GLN A 178 -10.59 17.03 -11.11
N ALA A 179 -11.04 15.84 -10.68
CA ALA A 179 -10.23 14.62 -10.73
C ALA A 179 -10.34 13.88 -12.07
N ALA A 180 -11.12 14.38 -13.03
CA ALA A 180 -11.28 13.78 -14.37
C ALA A 180 -9.96 13.61 -15.14
N THR A 181 -8.89 14.33 -14.73
CA THR A 181 -7.55 14.26 -15.30
C THR A 181 -6.59 13.32 -14.54
N GLY A 182 -7.10 12.52 -13.58
CA GLY A 182 -6.29 11.56 -12.84
C GLY A 182 -6.52 11.64 -11.33
N TYR A 183 -5.74 12.46 -10.64
CA TYR A 183 -5.72 12.56 -9.16
C TYR A 183 -6.09 13.96 -8.68
N LYS A 184 -6.89 14.05 -7.61
CA LYS A 184 -7.19 15.31 -6.92
C LYS A 184 -7.27 15.08 -5.42
N LEU A 185 -6.60 15.95 -4.67
CA LEU A 185 -6.81 16.17 -3.25
C LEU A 185 -7.49 17.53 -3.06
N THR A 186 -8.52 17.60 -2.21
CA THR A 186 -9.18 18.86 -1.85
C THR A 186 -9.67 18.86 -0.40
N ALA A 187 -10.02 20.02 0.11
CA ALA A 187 -10.58 20.20 1.45
C ALA A 187 -11.62 21.33 1.47
N SER A 188 -12.58 21.21 2.39
CA SER A 188 -13.54 22.25 2.73
C SER A 188 -13.79 22.21 4.23
N GLY A 189 -13.51 23.31 4.93
CA GLY A 189 -13.59 23.35 6.39
C GLY A 189 -12.70 22.28 7.05
N THR A 190 -13.32 21.38 7.83
CA THR A 190 -12.64 20.27 8.51
C THR A 190 -12.63 18.96 7.72
N VAL A 191 -13.21 18.95 6.52
CA VAL A 191 -13.32 17.74 5.69
C VAL A 191 -12.31 17.79 4.56
N GLN A 192 -11.58 16.69 4.41
CA GLN A 192 -10.64 16.46 3.33
C GLN A 192 -11.17 15.33 2.45
N GLY A 193 -10.73 15.28 1.20
CA GLY A 193 -11.04 14.16 0.33
C GLY A 193 -10.09 14.06 -0.84
N VAL A 194 -10.00 12.84 -1.36
CA VAL A 194 -9.15 12.50 -2.49
C VAL A 194 -9.93 11.62 -3.46
N ALA A 195 -9.68 11.82 -4.75
CA ALA A 195 -10.20 10.99 -5.81
C ALA A 195 -9.09 10.65 -6.80
N GLN A 196 -9.18 9.46 -7.38
CA GLN A 196 -8.26 9.07 -8.44
C GLN A 196 -8.91 8.09 -9.41
N CYS A 197 -8.65 8.28 -10.71
CA CYS A 197 -8.92 7.31 -11.76
C CYS A 197 -7.65 6.54 -12.15
N LEU A 198 -7.81 5.32 -12.64
CA LEU A 198 -6.72 4.63 -13.32
C LEU A 198 -6.40 5.32 -14.65
N GLY A 199 -5.13 5.32 -15.04
CA GLY A 199 -4.65 6.04 -16.22
C GLY A 199 -5.01 5.39 -17.57
N ASP A 200 -5.65 4.22 -17.59
CA ASP A 200 -6.08 3.55 -18.82
C ASP A 200 -7.39 4.08 -19.40
N ILE A 201 -8.22 4.76 -18.61
CA ILE A 201 -9.55 5.18 -19.03
C ILE A 201 -9.59 6.65 -19.49
N ALA A 202 -10.51 6.95 -20.42
CA ALA A 202 -10.67 8.31 -20.93
C ALA A 202 -11.35 9.23 -19.90
N ALA A 203 -11.17 10.55 -20.05
CA ALA A 203 -11.75 11.54 -19.12
C ALA A 203 -13.27 11.41 -18.91
N PRO A 204 -14.11 11.11 -19.93
CA PRO A 204 -15.54 10.88 -19.71
C PRO A 204 -15.84 9.65 -18.85
N ASP A 205 -15.11 8.55 -19.05
CA ASP A 205 -15.26 7.33 -18.27
C ASP A 205 -14.78 7.53 -16.83
N CYS A 206 -13.71 8.31 -16.65
CA CYS A 206 -13.24 8.71 -15.33
C CYS A 206 -14.29 9.53 -14.58
N ALA A 207 -14.90 10.52 -15.24
CA ALA A 207 -15.98 11.31 -14.66
C ALA A 207 -17.18 10.43 -14.27
N ALA A 208 -17.56 9.46 -15.11
CA ALA A 208 -18.63 8.51 -14.81
C ALA A 208 -18.30 7.60 -13.61
N CYS A 209 -17.06 7.10 -13.54
CA CYS A 209 -16.60 6.27 -12.43
C CYS A 209 -16.64 7.06 -11.10
N LEU A 210 -16.09 8.27 -11.08
CA LEU A 210 -16.11 9.13 -9.90
C LEU A 210 -17.53 9.52 -9.50
N ALA A 211 -18.42 9.73 -10.48
CA ALA A 211 -19.83 9.96 -10.22
C ALA A 211 -20.47 8.77 -9.48
N GLN A 212 -20.24 7.55 -9.96
CA GLN A 212 -20.73 6.34 -9.34
C GLN A 212 -20.14 6.13 -7.93
N ALA A 213 -18.84 6.38 -7.74
CA ALA A 213 -18.20 6.23 -6.43
C ALA A 213 -18.82 7.18 -5.37
N VAL A 214 -19.14 8.42 -5.76
CA VAL A 214 -19.83 9.37 -4.87
C VAL A 214 -21.26 8.93 -4.55
N VAL A 215 -21.99 8.34 -5.50
CA VAL A 215 -23.31 7.75 -5.24
C VAL A 215 -23.20 6.65 -4.20
N GLN A 216 -22.22 5.74 -4.33
CA GLN A 216 -21.97 4.68 -3.36
C GLN A 216 -21.59 5.23 -1.98
N LEU A 217 -20.71 6.24 -1.93
CA LEU A 217 -20.32 6.89 -0.67
C LEU A 217 -21.53 7.46 0.08
N LYS A 218 -22.37 8.24 -0.61
CA LYS A 218 -23.55 8.87 0.02
C LYS A 218 -24.62 7.85 0.38
N GLY A 219 -24.89 6.90 -0.51
CA GLY A 219 -25.95 5.92 -0.33
C GLY A 219 -25.63 4.86 0.71
N THR A 220 -24.35 4.48 0.86
CA THR A 220 -23.95 3.39 1.77
C THR A 220 -23.31 3.88 3.07
N CYS A 221 -22.53 4.97 3.04
CA CYS A 221 -21.85 5.47 4.25
C CYS A 221 -22.59 6.61 4.96
N GLY A 222 -23.74 7.06 4.45
CA GLY A 222 -24.64 7.97 5.15
C GLY A 222 -23.93 9.23 5.68
N SER A 223 -23.94 9.40 7.01
CA SER A 223 -23.33 10.52 7.73
C SER A 223 -21.98 10.18 8.40
N ALA A 224 -21.31 9.10 7.96
CA ALA A 224 -20.00 8.70 8.47
C ALA A 224 -18.98 9.87 8.40
N LEU A 225 -18.09 9.96 9.40
CA LEU A 225 -17.04 10.98 9.45
C LEU A 225 -15.88 10.73 8.50
N ALA A 226 -15.70 9.48 8.05
CA ALA A 226 -14.79 9.13 6.97
C ALA A 226 -15.36 7.96 6.16
N ALA A 227 -15.07 7.94 4.87
CA ALA A 227 -15.44 6.82 4.01
C ALA A 227 -14.54 6.71 2.79
N ASP A 228 -14.30 5.47 2.40
CA ASP A 228 -13.57 5.07 1.21
C ASP A 228 -14.48 4.21 0.32
N VAL A 229 -14.52 4.51 -0.98
CA VAL A 229 -15.09 3.62 -2.01
C VAL A 229 -14.08 3.47 -3.12
N TYR A 230 -13.75 2.22 -3.44
CA TYR A 230 -12.94 1.83 -4.58
C TYR A 230 -13.83 1.06 -5.55
N LEU A 231 -13.93 1.58 -6.76
CA LEU A 231 -14.45 0.88 -7.92
C LEU A 231 -13.28 0.29 -8.72
N GLU A 232 -13.57 -0.58 -9.68
CA GLU A 232 -12.54 -1.24 -10.50
C GLU A 232 -11.63 -0.26 -11.25
N GLN A 233 -12.13 0.94 -11.61
CA GLN A 233 -11.41 1.95 -12.38
C GLN A 233 -11.13 3.28 -11.67
N CYS A 234 -11.63 3.48 -10.45
CA CYS A 234 -11.39 4.72 -9.69
C CYS A 234 -11.70 4.54 -8.20
N TYR A 235 -11.26 5.48 -7.38
CA TYR A 235 -11.68 5.56 -5.99
C TYR A 235 -12.00 7.00 -5.57
N VAL A 236 -12.82 7.12 -4.53
CA VAL A 236 -13.11 8.37 -3.82
C VAL A 236 -13.06 8.10 -2.33
N LYS A 237 -12.35 8.96 -1.60
CA LYS A 237 -12.23 8.93 -0.15
C LYS A 237 -12.52 10.31 0.43
N TYR A 238 -13.12 10.36 1.61
CA TYR A 238 -13.17 11.57 2.42
C TYR A 238 -12.99 11.25 3.89
N TRP A 239 -12.51 12.22 4.65
CA TRP A 239 -12.41 12.13 6.10
C TRP A 239 -12.48 13.52 6.73
N GLN A 240 -13.10 13.59 7.90
CA GLN A 240 -12.95 14.73 8.79
C GLN A 240 -11.59 14.68 9.50
N ASN A 241 -11.02 15.84 9.83
CA ASN A 241 -9.80 15.95 10.62
C ASN A 241 -9.84 15.04 11.86
N GLY A 242 -8.82 14.19 12.02
CA GLY A 242 -8.75 13.21 13.11
C GLY A 242 -9.44 11.86 12.86
N HIS A 243 -10.15 11.70 11.73
CA HIS A 243 -10.90 10.48 11.39
C HIS A 243 -10.34 9.72 10.17
N ASP A 244 -9.16 10.06 9.68
CA ASP A 244 -8.52 9.34 8.57
C ASP A 244 -8.18 7.88 8.97
N PHE A 245 -8.53 6.93 8.11
CA PHE A 245 -8.21 5.51 8.27
C PHE A 245 -6.70 5.23 8.31
N ARG A 246 -5.85 6.14 7.80
CA ARG A 246 -4.38 6.01 7.88
C ARG A 246 -3.87 5.99 9.32
N SER A 247 -4.53 6.71 10.23
CA SER A 247 -4.11 6.86 11.64
C SER A 247 -4.24 5.55 12.44
N SER A 248 -5.09 4.62 11.99
CA SER A 248 -5.38 3.38 12.73
C SER A 248 -4.30 2.29 12.62
N GLN A 249 -3.32 2.43 11.72
CA GLN A 249 -2.22 1.45 11.58
C GLN A 249 -0.99 1.77 12.44
N ASP A 250 -0.97 2.89 13.17
CA ASP A 250 0.14 3.26 14.07
C ASP A 250 0.11 2.58 15.45
N TYR A 251 -0.77 1.60 15.68
CA TYR A 251 -0.78 0.81 16.92
C TYR A 251 -0.48 -0.67 16.64
N SER A 252 0.80 -0.97 16.47
CA SER A 252 1.50 -2.16 17.01
C SER A 252 3.03 -1.96 16.97
N GLY A 253 3.51 -0.79 17.42
CA GLY A 253 4.94 -0.56 17.69
C GLY A 253 5.45 -1.23 18.97
N ASP A 254 4.60 -1.97 19.68
CA ASP A 254 4.91 -2.58 20.98
C ASP A 254 5.74 -3.88 20.85
N GLU A 255 5.70 -4.55 19.69
CA GLU A 255 6.44 -5.80 19.49
C GLU A 255 7.95 -5.57 19.27
N PHE A 256 8.31 -4.52 18.51
CA PHE A 256 9.71 -4.16 18.29
C PHE A 256 10.34 -3.50 19.52
N GLY A 257 9.59 -2.62 20.21
CA GLY A 257 10.04 -2.00 21.46
C GLY A 257 10.30 -3.04 22.56
N ARG A 258 9.39 -4.01 22.72
CA ARG A 258 9.55 -5.12 23.66
C ARG A 258 10.70 -6.04 23.28
N THR A 259 10.89 -6.34 22.00
CA THR A 259 12.01 -7.17 21.51
C THR A 259 13.36 -6.49 21.77
N VAL A 260 13.47 -5.19 21.48
CA VAL A 260 14.70 -4.41 21.74
C VAL A 260 14.97 -4.29 23.24
N ALA A 261 13.94 -4.05 24.06
CA ALA A 261 14.08 -3.99 25.52
C ALA A 261 14.54 -5.33 26.13
N ILE A 262 14.02 -6.47 25.63
CA ILE A 262 14.44 -7.81 26.04
C ILE A 262 15.91 -8.06 25.68
N ILE A 263 16.32 -7.71 24.44
CA ILE A 263 17.70 -7.90 24.00
C ILE A 263 18.68 -7.06 24.83
N ILE A 264 18.36 -5.79 25.09
CA ILE A 264 19.20 -4.91 25.93
C ILE A 264 19.28 -5.46 27.36
N GLY A 265 18.17 -5.93 27.92
CA GLY A 265 18.13 -6.53 29.26
C GLY A 265 19.00 -7.79 29.37
N ILE A 266 18.94 -8.68 28.37
CA ILE A 266 19.78 -9.89 28.32
C ILE A 266 21.26 -9.53 28.22
N LEU A 267 21.63 -8.59 27.36
CA LEU A 267 23.02 -8.16 27.19
C LEU A 267 23.59 -7.53 28.47
N ALA A 268 22.82 -6.67 29.14
CA ALA A 268 23.22 -6.07 30.42
C ALA A 268 23.35 -7.13 31.53
N GLY A 269 22.42 -8.09 31.61
CA GLY A 269 22.47 -9.19 32.57
C GLY A 269 23.68 -10.09 32.38
N LEU A 270 24.00 -10.46 31.13
CA LEU A 270 25.17 -11.26 30.80
C LEU A 270 26.48 -10.55 31.15
N ALA A 271 26.57 -9.24 30.91
CA ALA A 271 27.74 -8.46 31.28
C ALA A 271 27.97 -8.45 32.80
N LEU A 272 26.91 -8.26 33.59
CA LEU A 272 26.99 -8.29 35.05
C LEU A 272 27.36 -9.68 35.59
N LEU A 273 26.83 -10.75 34.99
CA LEU A 273 27.16 -12.12 35.37
C LEU A 273 28.64 -12.45 35.11
N VAL A 274 29.18 -12.03 33.96
CA VAL A 274 30.61 -12.21 33.64
C VAL A 274 31.50 -11.47 34.63
N VAL A 275 31.13 -10.24 35.01
CA VAL A 275 31.85 -9.47 36.04
C VAL A 275 31.81 -10.19 37.38
N PHE A 276 30.63 -10.68 37.81
CA PHE A 276 30.47 -11.41 39.07
C PHE A 276 31.29 -12.71 39.12
N ILE A 277 31.25 -13.52 38.06
CA ILE A 277 32.06 -14.75 37.95
C ILE A 277 33.56 -14.41 37.96
N SER A 278 33.96 -13.29 37.35
CA SER A 278 35.36 -12.83 37.37
C SER A 278 35.83 -12.40 38.77
N PHE A 279 34.93 -11.99 39.65
CA PHE A 279 35.24 -11.73 41.07
C PHE A 279 35.33 -13.02 41.88
N LEU A 280 34.41 -13.97 41.66
CA LEU A 280 34.43 -15.26 42.35
C LEU A 280 35.68 -16.09 41.99
N THR A 281 36.09 -16.09 40.72
CA THR A 281 37.31 -16.78 40.27
C THR A 281 38.61 -16.15 40.76
N LYS A 282 38.56 -14.92 41.28
CA LYS A 282 39.71 -14.27 41.95
C LYS A 282 39.70 -14.44 43.47
N ALA A 283 38.59 -14.89 44.05
CA ALA A 283 38.42 -15.05 45.50
C ALA A 283 38.65 -16.51 45.97
N CYS A 284 38.85 -17.44 45.03
CA CYS A 284 39.36 -18.79 45.26
C CYS A 284 40.82 -18.88 44.82
#